data_AF-A0A6V8DLG2-F1
#
_entry.id   AF-A0A6V8DLG2-F1
#
_cell.length_a   1.000
_cell.length_b   1.000
_cell.length_c   1.000
_cell.angle_alpha   90.00
_cell.angle_beta   90.00
_cell.angle_gamma   90.00
#
_symmetry.space_group_name_H-M   'P 1'
#
loop_
_entity.id
_entity.type
_entity.pdbx_description
1 polymer ?
#
loop_
_entity_poly.entity_id
_entity_poly.type
_entity_poly.pdbx_seq_one_letter_code
_entity_poly.pdbx_strand_id
1 'polypeptide(L)'
;DKATLSELFSTSDRDLVSTLGGKANLGGTHANAVCDLAGLEPNMATQEAPVEDVHVALQTLLSNLAETPQGILLMKPTEEKDVPHLEREAAGMEANGLRDRFFEQHASEATPTLLPSHEGMAQAIFPTLCEAVDAWKGAHDAGALARREAEKLDIAAPGRGHSTDVERLERRKVQQEKALEGFSKKIEKQQMLGHIIQNNWTHVESLLKQVTEAVETMGWKEVKSMAKAIPWIVSLNPAERSFLSVLPDEQGEPKGPQATLSIDESVHQNAQRYFEAARKQKDKTKGAVDALEDTMLQLQRAQKKEAKQQASGKLNKIKRSKRLWFEHHRWSMITGGHLLVGGKDAKGNDSIVKKHLSGEDRYLHADLHGAPSCSLRATQGFVVDEHKPAHIPEDIPAFRIVDKLGDERITDEKLLEAASMALCWSRAWAGGGAHGTVYSVKPAQVSKTAQTGEFVGKGSFIVRGQRQWFKDLDVQIGIGIVAVNGVPLLMGGRPETIATTCQRYAILRPGLTKKEQLANRIYKNTGLVTDDVLPVLPGASDILEDYGIFSPPASLAEEE
;
A
#
# COMPACT_ATOMS: atom_id res chain seq x y z
N ASP A 1 17.61 -0.63 -47.18
CA ASP A 1 17.40 -0.81 -48.63
C ASP A 1 17.75 -2.26 -49.01
N LYS A 2 17.66 -2.65 -50.28
CA LYS A 2 17.94 -4.03 -50.74
C LYS A 2 19.38 -4.46 -50.48
N ALA A 3 20.35 -3.57 -50.68
CA ALA A 3 21.77 -3.85 -50.46
C ALA A 3 22.03 -4.19 -48.98
N THR A 4 21.45 -3.41 -48.06
CA THR A 4 21.56 -3.65 -46.62
C THR A 4 20.90 -4.97 -46.21
N LEU A 5 19.72 -5.30 -46.76
CA LEU A 5 19.06 -6.58 -46.49
C LEU A 5 19.87 -7.76 -47.00
N SER A 6 20.48 -7.64 -48.19
CA SER A 6 21.34 -8.68 -48.77
C SER A 6 22.57 -8.93 -47.90
N GLU A 7 23.22 -7.88 -47.41
CA GLU A 7 24.37 -8.01 -46.49
C GLU A 7 23.94 -8.67 -45.17
N LEU A 8 22.82 -8.22 -44.60
CA LEU A 8 22.26 -8.79 -43.38
C LEU A 8 21.95 -10.27 -43.54
N PHE A 9 21.41 -10.67 -44.69
CA PHE A 9 21.03 -12.06 -44.95
C PHE A 9 22.25 -12.96 -45.13
N SER A 10 23.29 -12.46 -45.81
CA SER A 10 24.54 -13.21 -46.01
C SER A 10 25.30 -13.47 -44.70
N THR A 11 25.21 -12.54 -43.73
CA THR A 11 25.96 -12.58 -42.48
C THR A 11 25.19 -13.20 -41.32
N SER A 12 23.91 -13.54 -41.51
CA SER A 12 23.08 -14.06 -40.42
C SER A 12 23.16 -15.58 -40.26
N ASP A 13 23.46 -16.01 -39.04
CA ASP A 13 23.47 -17.39 -38.58
C ASP A 13 22.10 -17.88 -38.07
N ARG A 14 21.06 -17.06 -38.19
CA ARG A 14 19.71 -17.34 -37.69
C ARG A 14 18.74 -17.61 -38.83
N ASP A 15 17.58 -18.16 -38.50
CA ASP A 15 16.46 -18.24 -39.44
C ASP A 15 15.93 -16.85 -39.84
N LEU A 16 15.12 -16.83 -40.90
CA LEU A 16 14.62 -15.59 -41.52
C LEU A 16 13.86 -14.70 -40.52
N VAL A 17 12.90 -15.25 -39.78
CA VAL A 17 12.12 -14.47 -38.80
C VAL A 17 12.95 -13.97 -37.63
N SER A 18 13.90 -14.76 -37.12
CA SER A 18 14.79 -14.32 -36.04
C SER A 18 15.78 -13.25 -36.51
N THR A 19 16.20 -13.31 -37.78
CA THR A 19 17.05 -12.30 -38.40
C THR A 19 16.29 -10.99 -38.59
N LEU A 20 15.09 -11.04 -39.17
CA LEU A 20 14.22 -9.86 -39.36
C LEU A 20 13.78 -9.26 -38.01
N GLY A 21 13.35 -10.10 -37.07
CA GLY A 21 12.87 -9.65 -35.76
C GLY A 21 14.00 -9.05 -34.91
N GLY A 22 15.16 -9.70 -34.87
CA GLY A 22 16.25 -9.34 -33.98
C GLY A 22 17.31 -8.41 -34.59
N LYS A 23 17.79 -8.71 -35.80
CA LYS A 23 18.85 -7.93 -36.45
C LYS A 23 18.30 -6.77 -37.29
N ALA A 24 17.14 -6.92 -37.92
CA ALA A 24 16.44 -5.81 -38.58
C ALA A 24 15.49 -5.03 -37.66
N ASN A 25 15.43 -5.40 -36.36
CA ASN A 25 14.67 -4.71 -35.31
C ASN A 25 13.16 -4.56 -35.58
N LEU A 26 12.56 -5.48 -36.33
CA LEU A 26 11.11 -5.49 -36.60
C LEU A 26 10.30 -6.05 -35.43
N GLY A 27 10.93 -6.80 -34.54
CA GLY A 27 10.23 -7.63 -33.55
C GLY A 27 9.55 -8.85 -34.19
N GLY A 28 9.18 -9.82 -33.35
CA GLY A 28 8.68 -11.11 -33.84
C GLY A 28 7.38 -11.02 -34.65
N THR A 29 6.41 -10.22 -34.21
CA THR A 29 5.11 -10.11 -34.88
C THR A 29 5.23 -9.56 -36.30
N HIS A 30 5.94 -8.45 -36.50
CA HIS A 30 6.13 -7.87 -37.83
C HIS A 30 7.07 -8.70 -38.71
N ALA A 31 8.06 -9.37 -38.13
CA ALA A 31 8.92 -10.29 -38.88
C ALA A 31 8.12 -11.47 -39.48
N ASN A 32 7.19 -12.05 -38.72
CA ASN A 32 6.29 -13.09 -39.25
C ASN A 32 5.37 -12.52 -40.33
N ALA A 33 4.79 -11.32 -40.11
CA ALA A 33 3.96 -10.67 -41.11
C ALA A 33 4.70 -10.42 -42.44
N VAL A 34 5.98 -10.04 -42.38
CA VAL A 34 6.81 -9.88 -43.58
C VAL A 34 7.05 -11.21 -44.29
N CYS A 35 7.27 -12.31 -43.55
CA CYS A 35 7.46 -13.63 -44.14
C CYS A 35 6.17 -14.14 -44.81
N ASP A 36 5.02 -13.96 -44.14
CA ASP A 36 3.71 -14.34 -44.68
C ASP A 36 3.39 -13.55 -45.96
N LEU A 37 3.61 -12.24 -45.96
CA LEU A 37 3.41 -11.39 -47.16
C LEU A 37 4.37 -11.74 -48.31
N ALA A 38 5.57 -12.18 -48.00
CA ALA A 38 6.55 -12.64 -48.98
C ALA A 38 6.28 -14.10 -49.45
N GLY A 39 5.36 -14.83 -48.80
CA GLY A 39 5.11 -16.25 -49.07
C GLY A 39 6.27 -17.15 -48.67
N LEU A 40 7.01 -16.81 -47.62
CA LEU A 40 8.23 -17.48 -47.17
C LEU A 40 8.04 -18.14 -45.80
N GLU A 41 8.67 -19.30 -45.61
CA GLU A 41 8.62 -20.03 -44.34
C GLU A 41 9.45 -19.31 -43.26
N PRO A 42 8.88 -19.02 -42.07
CA PRO A 42 9.56 -18.30 -41.00
C PRO A 42 10.93 -18.83 -40.56
N ASN A 43 11.06 -20.16 -40.56
CA ASN A 43 12.22 -20.90 -40.08
C ASN A 43 13.24 -21.22 -41.19
N MET A 44 13.06 -20.69 -42.40
CA MET A 44 13.98 -20.93 -43.51
C MET A 44 15.36 -20.29 -43.26
N ALA A 45 16.39 -20.84 -43.89
CA ALA A 45 17.72 -20.25 -43.85
C ALA A 45 17.70 -18.87 -44.50
N THR A 46 18.27 -17.87 -43.82
CA THR A 46 18.23 -16.47 -44.29
C THR A 46 18.95 -16.31 -45.64
N GLN A 47 19.97 -17.13 -45.92
CA GLN A 47 20.70 -17.12 -47.20
C GLN A 47 19.88 -17.63 -48.38
N GLU A 48 18.83 -18.41 -48.12
CA GLU A 48 17.94 -18.98 -49.15
C GLU A 48 16.74 -18.05 -49.43
N ALA A 49 16.54 -17.02 -48.60
CA ALA A 49 15.42 -16.11 -48.72
C ALA A 49 15.64 -15.08 -49.85
N PRO A 50 14.69 -14.94 -50.80
CA PRO A 50 14.76 -13.92 -51.83
C PRO A 50 14.64 -12.51 -51.23
N VAL A 51 15.75 -11.77 -51.26
CA VAL A 51 15.85 -10.40 -50.70
C VAL A 51 14.83 -9.45 -51.33
N GLU A 52 14.51 -9.65 -52.61
CA GLU A 52 13.52 -8.85 -53.33
C GLU A 52 12.12 -8.97 -52.72
N ASP A 53 11.65 -10.20 -52.51
CA ASP A 53 10.30 -10.47 -52.02
C ASP A 53 10.13 -9.95 -50.59
N VAL A 54 11.15 -10.13 -49.74
CA VAL A 54 11.18 -9.57 -48.39
C VAL A 54 11.17 -8.03 -48.42
N HIS A 55 11.93 -7.42 -49.34
CA HIS A 55 11.98 -5.97 -49.46
C HIS A 55 10.64 -5.39 -49.90
N VAL A 56 9.98 -6.03 -50.87
CA VAL A 56 8.64 -5.64 -51.35
C VAL A 56 7.60 -5.80 -50.24
N ALA A 57 7.63 -6.90 -49.48
CA ALA A 57 6.74 -7.11 -48.33
C ALA A 57 6.94 -6.02 -47.26
N LEU A 58 8.19 -5.68 -46.94
CA LEU A 58 8.51 -4.60 -45.99
C LEU A 58 8.03 -3.23 -46.48
N GLN A 59 8.26 -2.92 -47.76
CA GLN A 59 7.79 -1.66 -48.36
C GLN A 59 6.27 -1.57 -48.32
N THR A 60 5.56 -2.67 -48.59
CA THR A 60 4.10 -2.71 -48.52
C THR A 60 3.59 -2.33 -47.14
N LEU A 61 4.16 -2.92 -46.08
CA LEU A 61 3.77 -2.59 -44.70
C LEU A 61 4.06 -1.13 -44.34
N LEU A 62 5.22 -0.61 -44.75
CA LEU A 62 5.60 0.78 -44.46
C LEU A 62 4.75 1.80 -45.23
N SER A 63 4.42 1.52 -46.48
CA SER A 63 3.53 2.38 -47.28
C SER A 63 2.12 2.40 -46.69
N ASN A 64 1.58 1.24 -46.31
CA ASN A 64 0.28 1.17 -45.63
C ASN A 64 0.27 2.03 -44.37
N LEU A 65 1.31 1.92 -43.53
CA LEU A 65 1.43 2.72 -42.31
C LEU A 65 1.52 4.23 -42.59
N ALA A 66 2.16 4.63 -43.69
CA ALA A 66 2.31 6.03 -44.07
C ALA A 66 1.02 6.63 -44.67
N GLU A 67 0.22 5.83 -45.37
CA GLU A 67 -0.94 6.28 -46.12
C GLU A 67 -2.26 6.19 -45.34
N THR A 68 -2.35 5.34 -44.31
CA THR A 68 -3.57 5.17 -43.49
C THR A 68 -3.38 5.64 -42.04
N PRO A 69 -3.56 6.94 -41.74
CA PRO A 69 -3.52 7.43 -40.37
C PRO A 69 -4.83 7.09 -39.65
N GLN A 70 -4.96 5.85 -39.18
CA GLN A 70 -6.10 5.38 -38.41
C GLN A 70 -5.65 4.41 -37.31
N GLY A 71 -6.43 4.32 -36.24
CA GLY A 71 -6.27 3.30 -35.21
C GLY A 71 -7.25 2.17 -35.43
N ILE A 72 -6.77 0.93 -35.39
CA ILE A 72 -7.62 -0.25 -35.55
C ILE A 72 -7.59 -1.05 -34.26
N LEU A 73 -8.77 -1.27 -33.68
CA LEU A 73 -8.94 -2.11 -32.52
C LEU A 73 -9.46 -3.49 -32.95
N LEU A 74 -8.67 -4.52 -32.67
CA LEU A 74 -8.92 -5.90 -33.09
C LEU A 74 -9.57 -6.70 -31.98
N MET A 75 -10.73 -7.28 -32.29
CA MET A 75 -11.55 -8.08 -31.38
C MET A 75 -11.56 -9.54 -31.81
N LYS A 76 -11.37 -10.44 -30.84
CA LYS A 76 -11.36 -11.88 -31.10
C LYS A 76 -12.79 -12.43 -31.09
N PRO A 77 -13.24 -13.11 -32.17
CA PRO A 77 -14.53 -13.77 -32.17
C PRO A 77 -14.56 -14.92 -31.16
N THR A 78 -15.73 -15.20 -30.62
CA THR A 78 -15.99 -16.33 -29.70
C THR A 78 -17.11 -17.21 -30.26
N GLU A 79 -17.33 -18.40 -29.68
CA GLU A 79 -18.45 -19.28 -30.08
C GLU A 79 -19.82 -18.59 -29.98
N GLU A 80 -19.94 -17.57 -29.13
CA GLU A 80 -21.18 -16.82 -28.90
C GLU A 80 -21.28 -15.54 -29.77
N LYS A 81 -20.15 -14.97 -30.22
CA LYS A 81 -20.10 -13.72 -30.98
C LYS A 81 -19.16 -13.84 -32.17
N ASP A 82 -19.73 -13.91 -33.37
CA ASP A 82 -18.99 -13.89 -34.63
C ASP A 82 -18.51 -12.49 -34.99
N VAL A 83 -17.70 -12.40 -36.05
CA VAL A 83 -17.10 -11.12 -36.50
C VAL A 83 -18.17 -10.06 -36.82
N PRO A 84 -19.19 -10.35 -37.66
CA PRO A 84 -20.22 -9.36 -37.98
C PRO A 84 -21.03 -8.89 -36.76
N HIS A 85 -21.23 -9.74 -35.76
CA HIS A 85 -21.90 -9.36 -34.53
C HIS A 85 -21.07 -8.36 -33.72
N LEU A 86 -19.78 -8.65 -33.51
CA LEU A 86 -18.87 -7.78 -32.77
C LEU A 86 -18.73 -6.40 -33.42
N GLU A 87 -18.59 -6.34 -34.74
CA GLU A 87 -18.46 -5.07 -35.48
C GLU A 87 -19.74 -4.24 -35.43
N ARG A 88 -20.91 -4.89 -35.54
CA ARG A 88 -22.20 -4.20 -35.45
C ARG A 88 -22.46 -3.66 -34.05
N GLU A 89 -22.14 -4.44 -33.02
CA GLU A 89 -22.27 -4.01 -31.63
C GLU A 89 -21.31 -2.85 -31.34
N ALA A 90 -20.04 -2.93 -31.79
CA ALA A 90 -19.06 -1.86 -31.65
C ALA A 90 -19.52 -0.55 -32.32
N ALA A 91 -20.04 -0.62 -33.56
CA ALA A 91 -20.48 0.55 -34.31
C ALA A 91 -21.75 1.20 -33.73
N GLY A 92 -22.61 0.42 -33.05
CA GLY A 92 -23.84 0.91 -32.44
C GLY A 92 -23.66 1.53 -31.05
N MET A 93 -22.46 1.49 -30.48
CA MET A 93 -22.20 1.97 -29.12
C MET A 93 -21.77 3.44 -29.08
N GLU A 94 -22.49 4.23 -28.28
CA GLU A 94 -22.09 5.60 -27.95
C GLU A 94 -20.78 5.63 -27.13
N ALA A 95 -20.03 6.73 -27.25
CA ALA A 95 -18.79 6.95 -26.51
C ALA A 95 -19.03 7.11 -25.00
N ASN A 96 -19.13 5.98 -24.29
CA ASN A 96 -19.43 5.92 -22.87
C ASN A 96 -18.79 4.69 -22.20
N GLY A 97 -18.91 4.60 -20.87
CA GLY A 97 -18.31 3.50 -20.11
C GLY A 97 -18.90 2.10 -20.36
N LEU A 98 -19.98 1.95 -21.14
CA LEU A 98 -20.45 0.65 -21.62
C LEU A 98 -19.64 0.19 -22.84
N ARG A 99 -19.38 1.11 -23.77
CA ARG A 99 -18.50 0.87 -24.93
C ARG A 99 -17.12 0.43 -24.50
N ASP A 100 -16.53 1.15 -23.54
CA ASP A 100 -15.17 0.85 -23.07
C ASP A 100 -15.10 -0.54 -22.41
N ARG A 101 -16.15 -0.97 -21.70
CA ARG A 101 -16.20 -2.34 -21.12
C ARG A 101 -16.31 -3.41 -22.19
N PHE A 102 -17.09 -3.15 -23.23
CA PHE A 102 -17.21 -4.06 -24.36
C PHE A 102 -15.84 -4.27 -25.02
N PHE A 103 -15.12 -3.18 -25.30
CA PHE A 103 -13.76 -3.27 -25.83
C PHE A 103 -12.78 -3.90 -24.84
N GLU A 104 -12.84 -3.59 -23.54
CA GLU A 104 -12.01 -4.24 -22.50
C GLU A 104 -12.19 -5.77 -22.49
N GLN A 105 -13.40 -6.26 -22.78
CA GLN A 105 -13.74 -7.68 -22.79
C GLN A 105 -13.37 -8.40 -24.09
N HIS A 106 -13.58 -7.74 -25.24
CA HIS A 106 -13.52 -8.40 -26.54
C HIS A 106 -12.27 -8.01 -27.37
N ALA A 107 -11.70 -6.84 -27.14
CA ALA A 107 -10.52 -6.39 -27.87
C ALA A 107 -9.24 -7.02 -27.30
N SER A 108 -8.34 -7.34 -28.22
CA SER A 108 -7.11 -8.08 -27.96
C SER A 108 -5.85 -7.32 -28.37
N GLU A 109 -5.95 -6.39 -29.32
CA GLU A 109 -4.85 -5.61 -29.86
C GLU A 109 -5.36 -4.28 -30.42
N ALA A 110 -4.61 -3.20 -30.22
CA ALA A 110 -4.77 -1.95 -30.94
C ALA A 110 -3.54 -1.75 -31.84
N THR A 111 -3.76 -1.58 -33.14
CA THR A 111 -2.70 -1.52 -34.15
C THR A 111 -2.93 -0.37 -35.13
N PRO A 112 -1.88 0.30 -35.63
CA PRO A 112 -2.01 1.28 -36.70
C PRO A 112 -2.09 0.64 -38.09
N THR A 113 -1.78 -0.65 -38.24
CA THR A 113 -1.82 -1.36 -39.52
C THR A 113 -2.30 -2.80 -39.34
N LEU A 114 -3.02 -3.32 -40.34
CA LEU A 114 -3.41 -4.73 -40.37
C LEU A 114 -2.24 -5.59 -40.83
N LEU A 115 -2.06 -6.73 -40.16
CA LEU A 115 -1.08 -7.76 -40.49
C LEU A 115 -1.82 -9.03 -40.96
N PRO A 116 -1.16 -9.95 -41.70
CA PRO A 116 -1.76 -11.23 -42.11
C PRO A 116 -2.32 -12.04 -40.94
N SER A 117 -1.64 -12.02 -39.78
CA SER A 117 -2.09 -12.67 -38.55
C SER A 117 -3.41 -12.13 -37.99
N HIS A 118 -3.90 -11.01 -38.52
CA HIS A 118 -5.16 -10.39 -38.12
C HIS A 118 -6.36 -10.87 -38.94
N GLU A 119 -6.15 -11.76 -39.91
CA GLU A 119 -7.21 -12.35 -40.70
C GLU A 119 -8.27 -13.03 -39.80
N GLY A 120 -9.55 -12.73 -40.04
CA GLY A 120 -10.67 -13.28 -39.27
C GLY A 120 -10.92 -12.61 -37.91
N MET A 121 -10.23 -11.51 -37.57
CA MET A 121 -10.57 -10.69 -36.40
C MET A 121 -11.57 -9.59 -36.75
N ALA A 122 -12.45 -9.28 -35.79
CA ALA A 122 -13.41 -8.18 -35.89
C ALA A 122 -12.72 -6.83 -35.64
N GLN A 123 -13.15 -5.78 -36.33
CA GLN A 123 -12.44 -4.51 -36.35
C GLN A 123 -13.34 -3.35 -35.89
N ALA A 124 -12.78 -2.46 -35.07
CA ALA A 124 -13.33 -1.13 -34.83
C ALA A 124 -12.29 -0.07 -35.24
N ILE A 125 -12.69 0.84 -36.13
CA ILE A 125 -11.81 1.86 -36.72
C ILE A 125 -11.98 3.18 -35.97
N PHE A 126 -10.86 3.80 -35.66
CA PHE A 126 -10.75 5.09 -34.99
C PHE A 126 -9.90 6.06 -35.82
N PRO A 127 -10.16 7.37 -35.75
CA PRO A 127 -9.35 8.40 -36.41
C PRO A 127 -7.86 8.32 -36.07
N THR A 128 -7.50 7.93 -34.84
CA THR A 128 -6.11 7.82 -34.41
C THR A 128 -5.86 6.53 -33.61
N LEU A 129 -4.60 6.08 -33.59
CA LEU A 129 -4.18 4.95 -32.73
C LEU A 129 -4.42 5.27 -31.25
N CYS A 130 -4.22 6.53 -30.84
CA CYS A 130 -4.48 6.97 -29.47
C CYS A 130 -5.94 6.76 -29.09
N GLU A 131 -6.88 7.14 -29.95
CA GLU A 131 -8.32 6.93 -29.70
C GLU A 131 -8.70 5.44 -29.64
N ALA A 132 -8.10 4.60 -30.47
CA ALA A 132 -8.30 3.15 -30.39
C ALA A 132 -7.79 2.58 -29.06
N VAL A 133 -6.63 3.04 -28.60
CA VAL A 133 -6.05 2.66 -27.30
C VAL A 133 -6.90 3.18 -26.14
N ASP A 134 -7.38 4.42 -26.20
CA ASP A 134 -8.24 5.02 -25.18
C ASP A 134 -9.61 4.34 -25.13
N ALA A 135 -10.19 3.95 -26.26
CA ALA A 135 -11.43 3.17 -26.28
C ALA A 135 -11.26 1.79 -25.65
N TRP A 136 -10.08 1.16 -25.79
CA TRP A 136 -9.81 -0.18 -25.26
C TRP A 136 -9.35 -0.17 -23.80
N LYS A 137 -8.43 0.73 -23.45
CA LYS A 137 -7.81 0.82 -22.12
C LYS A 137 -8.50 1.86 -21.24
N GLY A 138 -9.48 2.59 -21.77
CA GLY A 138 -10.14 3.72 -21.12
C GLY A 138 -9.33 5.01 -21.26
N ALA A 139 -10.00 6.15 -21.10
CA ALA A 139 -9.36 7.46 -20.90
C ALA A 139 -8.59 7.45 -19.57
N HIS A 140 -7.41 6.85 -19.59
CA HIS A 140 -6.52 6.87 -18.46
C HIS A 140 -5.77 8.21 -18.45
N ASP A 141 -5.81 8.90 -17.32
CA ASP A 141 -4.75 9.85 -16.99
C ASP A 141 -3.41 9.09 -17.16
N ALA A 142 -2.67 9.39 -18.23
CA ALA A 142 -1.38 8.76 -18.53
C ALA A 142 -0.39 8.95 -17.36
N GLY A 143 -0.53 10.06 -16.61
CA GLY A 143 0.17 10.29 -15.35
C GLY A 143 -0.24 9.29 -14.26
N ALA A 144 -1.48 8.80 -14.24
CA ALA A 144 -1.91 7.77 -13.31
C ALA A 144 -1.42 6.35 -13.68
N LEU A 145 -1.25 6.03 -14.97
CA LEU A 145 -0.59 4.77 -15.39
C LEU A 145 0.90 4.81 -15.01
N ALA A 146 1.60 5.90 -15.36
CA ALA A 146 3.01 6.09 -15.01
C ALA A 146 3.25 6.08 -13.48
N ARG A 147 2.35 6.68 -12.68
CA ARG A 147 2.37 6.58 -11.21
C ARG A 147 2.12 5.16 -10.73
N ARG A 148 1.17 4.43 -11.32
CA ARG A 148 0.91 3.02 -10.99
C ARG A 148 2.14 2.16 -11.27
N GLU A 149 2.84 2.41 -12.37
CA GLU A 149 4.06 1.70 -12.73
C GLU A 149 5.23 2.08 -11.81
N ALA A 150 5.42 3.37 -11.52
CA ALA A 150 6.43 3.84 -10.57
C ALA A 150 6.19 3.30 -9.15
N GLU A 151 4.94 3.33 -8.66
CA GLU A 151 4.58 2.75 -7.36
C GLU A 151 4.73 1.22 -7.36
N LYS A 152 4.36 0.53 -8.45
CA LYS A 152 4.61 -0.92 -8.58
C LYS A 152 6.09 -1.26 -8.58
N LEU A 153 6.93 -0.45 -9.23
CA LEU A 153 8.38 -0.59 -9.25
C LEU A 153 8.98 -0.35 -7.86
N ASP A 154 8.50 0.66 -7.12
CA ASP A 154 8.88 0.92 -5.73
C ASP A 154 8.40 -0.19 -4.77
N ILE A 155 7.24 -0.81 -5.04
CA ILE A 155 6.71 -1.96 -4.30
C ILE A 155 7.51 -3.24 -4.61
N ALA A 156 7.97 -3.40 -5.85
CA ALA A 156 8.75 -4.56 -6.30
C ALA A 156 10.24 -4.49 -5.87
N ALA A 157 10.69 -3.35 -5.33
CA ALA A 157 12.05 -3.21 -4.81
C ALA A 157 12.26 -4.13 -3.58
N PRO A 158 13.28 -5.02 -3.60
CA PRO A 158 13.56 -5.93 -2.50
C PRO A 158 13.79 -5.17 -1.19
N GLY A 159 12.95 -5.41 -0.19
CA GLY A 159 13.09 -4.85 1.16
C GLY A 159 12.29 -3.58 1.48
N ARG A 160 11.51 -3.02 0.54
CA ARG A 160 10.62 -1.85 0.80
C ARG A 160 9.18 -1.96 0.27
N GLY A 161 8.80 -3.08 -0.33
CA GLY A 161 7.41 -3.35 -0.70
C GLY A 161 6.48 -3.57 0.50
N HIS A 162 5.25 -3.08 0.40
CA HIS A 162 4.17 -3.46 1.31
C HIS A 162 4.00 -4.97 1.29
N SER A 163 4.24 -5.62 2.42
CA SER A 163 3.85 -7.02 2.56
C SER A 163 2.34 -7.10 2.67
N THR A 164 1.72 -8.00 1.90
CA THR A 164 0.32 -8.38 2.13
C THR A 164 0.13 -8.82 3.59
N ASP A 165 -1.10 -8.80 4.08
CA ASP A 165 -1.38 -9.29 5.44
C ASP A 165 -0.88 -10.74 5.62
N VAL A 166 -0.96 -11.55 4.55
CA VAL A 166 -0.42 -12.92 4.49
C VAL A 166 1.10 -12.91 4.62
N GLU A 167 1.81 -12.16 3.78
CA GLU A 167 3.28 -12.13 3.84
C GLU A 167 3.81 -11.58 5.17
N ARG A 168 3.14 -10.58 5.76
CA ARG A 168 3.49 -10.04 7.08
C ARG A 168 3.34 -11.12 8.16
N LEU A 169 2.26 -11.88 8.12
CA LEU A 169 2.00 -12.97 9.06
C LEU A 169 2.95 -14.16 8.83
N GLU A 170 3.34 -14.45 7.59
CA GLU A 170 4.37 -15.45 7.28
C GLU A 170 5.74 -15.05 7.83
N ARG A 171 6.17 -13.80 7.63
CA ARG A 171 7.42 -13.29 8.23
C ARG A 171 7.40 -13.41 9.75
N ARG A 172 6.27 -13.06 10.38
CA ARG A 172 6.08 -13.20 11.84
C ARG A 172 6.18 -14.66 12.27
N LYS A 173 5.53 -15.58 11.54
CA LYS A 173 5.58 -17.03 11.79
C LYS A 173 7.02 -17.55 11.77
N VAL A 174 7.78 -17.25 10.71
CA VAL A 174 9.18 -17.67 10.55
C VAL A 174 10.05 -17.15 11.71
N GLN A 175 9.85 -15.89 12.12
CA GLN A 175 10.57 -15.32 13.27
C GLN A 175 10.22 -16.04 14.59
N GLN A 176 8.94 -16.38 14.81
CA GLN A 176 8.48 -17.10 15.99
C GLN A 176 9.01 -18.55 16.02
N GLU A 177 9.00 -19.26 14.89
CA GLU A 177 9.57 -20.61 14.76
C GLU A 177 11.07 -20.61 15.08
N LYS A 178 11.82 -19.66 14.50
CA LYS A 178 13.26 -19.51 14.79
C LYS A 178 13.53 -19.18 16.26
N ALA A 179 12.67 -18.39 16.89
CA ALA A 179 12.79 -18.09 18.32
C ALA A 179 12.56 -19.34 19.20
N LEU A 180 11.56 -20.16 18.86
CA LEU A 180 11.27 -21.42 19.56
C LEU A 180 12.44 -22.41 19.46
N GLU A 181 13.02 -22.55 18.26
CA GLU A 181 14.21 -23.39 18.06
C GLU A 181 15.39 -22.90 18.93
N GLY A 182 15.60 -21.58 18.98
CA GLY A 182 16.61 -20.97 19.84
C GLY A 182 16.35 -21.17 21.34
N PHE A 183 15.09 -21.29 21.76
CA PHE A 183 14.73 -21.57 23.15
C PHE A 183 15.02 -23.03 23.52
N SER A 184 14.66 -23.99 22.67
CA SER A 184 14.98 -25.42 22.89
C SER A 184 16.48 -25.64 23.06
N LYS A 185 17.31 -25.13 22.14
CA LYS A 185 18.78 -25.23 22.22
C LYS A 185 19.34 -24.63 23.52
N LYS A 186 18.78 -23.52 24.00
CA LYS A 186 19.20 -22.89 25.27
C LYS A 186 18.78 -23.71 26.48
N ILE A 187 17.57 -24.27 26.48
CA ILE A 187 17.06 -25.11 27.57
C ILE A 187 17.94 -26.34 27.74
N GLU A 188 18.20 -27.06 26.64
CA GLU A 188 19.05 -28.26 26.64
C GLU A 188 20.45 -27.95 27.16
N LYS A 189 21.08 -26.86 26.68
CA LYS A 189 22.39 -26.45 27.15
C LYS A 189 22.40 -26.15 28.66
N GLN A 190 21.42 -25.42 29.16
CA GLN A 190 21.35 -25.04 30.58
C GLN A 190 21.09 -26.27 31.48
N GLN A 191 20.21 -27.18 31.08
CA GLN A 191 19.98 -28.43 31.82
C GLN A 191 21.23 -29.30 31.85
N MET A 192 21.90 -29.45 30.69
CA MET A 192 23.14 -30.21 30.59
C MET A 192 24.23 -29.66 31.53
N LEU A 193 24.45 -28.35 31.55
CA LEU A 193 25.42 -27.73 32.47
C LEU A 193 25.05 -27.97 33.94
N GLY A 194 23.77 -27.80 34.31
CA GLY A 194 23.29 -28.08 35.68
C GLY A 194 23.56 -29.53 36.11
N HIS A 195 23.28 -30.49 35.22
CA HIS A 195 23.54 -31.91 35.49
C HIS A 195 25.03 -32.23 35.61
N ILE A 196 25.90 -31.66 34.75
CA ILE A 196 27.34 -31.92 34.83
C ILE A 196 27.92 -31.37 36.13
N ILE A 197 27.50 -30.19 36.57
CA ILE A 197 27.92 -29.61 37.86
C ILE A 197 27.48 -30.52 39.02
N GLN A 198 26.23 -31.01 38.98
CA GLN A 198 25.68 -31.86 40.03
C GLN A 198 26.35 -33.25 40.07
N ASN A 199 26.61 -33.85 38.91
CA ASN A 199 27.22 -35.18 38.82
C ASN A 199 28.70 -35.16 39.24
N ASN A 200 29.40 -34.05 38.97
CA ASN A 200 30.81 -33.86 39.30
C ASN A 200 31.02 -32.96 40.53
N TRP A 201 30.10 -33.01 41.50
CA TRP A 201 30.04 -32.02 42.58
C TRP A 201 31.31 -31.94 43.41
N THR A 202 31.97 -33.07 43.67
CA THR A 202 33.22 -33.14 44.46
C THR A 202 34.35 -32.34 43.82
N HIS A 203 34.50 -32.46 42.50
CA HIS A 203 35.49 -31.72 41.74
C HIS A 203 35.18 -30.22 41.72
N VAL A 204 33.92 -29.86 41.43
CA VAL A 204 33.49 -28.46 41.37
C VAL A 204 33.60 -27.79 42.74
N GLU A 205 33.30 -28.49 43.83
CA GLU A 205 33.43 -27.97 45.20
C GLU A 205 34.88 -27.69 45.56
N SER A 206 35.78 -28.63 45.22
CA SER A 206 37.21 -28.45 45.42
C SER A 206 37.73 -27.23 44.66
N LEU A 207 37.32 -27.07 43.39
CA LEU A 207 37.73 -25.95 42.56
C LEU A 207 37.18 -24.62 43.10
N LEU A 208 35.90 -24.57 43.51
CA LEU A 208 35.31 -23.39 44.14
C LEU A 208 36.08 -22.99 45.38
N LYS A 209 36.34 -23.94 46.28
CA LYS A 209 37.08 -23.69 47.53
C LYS A 209 38.48 -23.13 47.27
N GLN A 210 39.23 -23.73 46.34
CA GLN A 210 40.57 -23.27 45.97
C GLN A 210 40.55 -21.84 45.41
N VAL A 211 39.59 -21.53 44.54
CA VAL A 211 39.47 -20.18 43.96
C VAL A 211 39.03 -19.17 45.02
N THR A 212 38.09 -19.50 45.89
CA THR A 212 37.64 -18.62 46.99
C THR A 212 38.80 -18.29 47.93
N GLU A 213 39.53 -19.29 48.41
CA GLU A 213 40.68 -19.11 49.30
C GLU A 213 41.78 -18.26 48.64
N ALA A 214 42.08 -18.50 47.36
CA ALA A 214 43.06 -17.72 46.61
C ALA A 214 42.62 -16.25 46.43
N VAL A 215 41.33 -16.01 46.16
CA VAL A 215 40.78 -14.66 46.01
C VAL A 215 40.78 -13.90 47.34
N GLU A 216 40.50 -14.57 48.46
CA GLU A 216 40.52 -13.96 49.80
C GLU A 216 41.92 -13.61 50.28
N THR A 217 42.93 -14.43 49.92
CA THR A 217 44.31 -14.24 50.38
C THR A 217 45.13 -13.29 49.50
N MET A 218 45.00 -13.41 48.17
CA MET A 218 45.85 -12.72 47.19
C MET A 218 45.11 -11.63 46.41
N GLY A 219 43.77 -11.61 46.50
CA GLY A 219 42.93 -10.69 45.74
C GLY A 219 42.79 -11.05 44.25
N TRP A 220 41.74 -10.54 43.62
CA TRP A 220 41.34 -10.88 42.24
C TRP A 220 42.42 -10.64 41.18
N LYS A 221 43.28 -9.63 41.36
CA LYS A 221 44.28 -9.25 40.36
C LYS A 221 45.37 -10.32 40.22
N GLU A 222 45.82 -10.87 41.35
CA GLU A 222 46.88 -11.89 41.40
C GLU A 222 46.34 -13.25 40.99
N VAL A 223 45.14 -13.62 41.47
CA VAL A 223 44.45 -14.86 41.06
C VAL A 223 44.20 -14.89 39.55
N LYS A 224 43.84 -13.75 38.94
CA LYS A 224 43.70 -13.65 37.48
C LYS A 224 44.99 -13.94 36.71
N SER A 225 46.15 -13.66 37.30
CA SER A 225 47.44 -13.98 36.70
C SER A 225 47.74 -15.47 36.81
N MET A 226 47.52 -16.07 37.99
CA MET A 226 47.81 -17.49 38.24
C MET A 226 46.83 -18.44 37.53
N ALA A 227 45.55 -18.07 37.45
CA ALA A 227 44.52 -18.89 36.84
C ALA A 227 44.75 -19.18 35.35
N LYS A 228 45.55 -18.38 34.64
CA LYS A 228 45.93 -18.62 33.24
C LYS A 228 46.68 -19.94 33.04
N ALA A 229 47.33 -20.46 34.07
CA ALA A 229 48.06 -21.72 34.03
C ALA A 229 47.20 -22.94 34.45
N ILE A 230 45.96 -22.72 34.89
CA ILE A 230 45.07 -23.77 35.41
C ILE A 230 44.12 -24.23 34.29
N PRO A 231 44.20 -25.49 33.82
CA PRO A 231 43.37 -25.97 32.70
C PRO A 231 41.85 -25.84 32.94
N TRP A 232 41.44 -25.92 34.21
CA TRP A 232 40.04 -25.86 34.62
C TRP A 232 39.45 -24.45 34.63
N ILE A 233 40.26 -23.38 34.53
CA ILE A 233 39.79 -22.00 34.64
C ILE A 233 40.10 -21.24 33.36
N VAL A 234 39.06 -20.75 32.70
CA VAL A 234 39.19 -19.98 31.45
C VAL A 234 39.34 -18.48 31.73
N SER A 235 38.53 -17.94 32.64
CA SER A 235 38.55 -16.51 32.97
C SER A 235 37.90 -16.20 34.32
N LEU A 236 38.21 -15.04 34.90
CA LEU A 236 37.62 -14.56 36.15
C LEU A 236 36.92 -13.20 35.94
N ASN A 237 35.78 -13.03 36.59
CA ASN A 237 34.99 -11.80 36.64
C ASN A 237 34.91 -11.25 38.09
N PRO A 238 35.77 -10.29 38.46
CA PRO A 238 35.77 -9.71 39.80
C PRO A 238 34.49 -8.97 40.18
N ALA A 239 33.79 -8.37 39.21
CA ALA A 239 32.59 -7.56 39.48
C ALA A 239 31.39 -8.42 39.90
N GLU A 240 31.25 -9.59 39.30
CA GLU A 240 30.18 -10.56 39.61
C GLU A 240 30.63 -11.65 40.58
N ARG A 241 31.87 -11.57 41.08
CA ARG A 241 32.49 -12.59 41.95
C ARG A 241 32.33 -14.01 41.39
N SER A 242 32.66 -14.17 40.11
CA SER A 242 32.47 -15.43 39.39
C SER A 242 33.67 -15.77 38.49
N PHE A 243 33.76 -17.01 38.05
CA PHE A 243 34.76 -17.46 37.08
C PHE A 243 34.16 -18.44 36.06
N LEU A 244 34.71 -18.45 34.86
CA LEU A 244 34.35 -19.40 33.81
C LEU A 244 35.22 -20.65 33.96
N SER A 245 34.59 -21.76 34.29
CA SER A 245 35.22 -23.07 34.48
C SER A 245 34.98 -23.97 33.28
N VAL A 246 35.97 -24.80 32.94
CA VAL A 246 35.77 -25.97 32.07
C VAL A 246 35.26 -27.09 32.96
N LEU A 247 34.09 -27.67 32.67
CA LEU A 247 33.58 -28.78 33.46
C LEU A 247 34.23 -30.12 33.03
N PRO A 248 34.26 -31.14 33.90
CA PRO A 248 34.77 -32.46 33.54
C PRO A 248 33.98 -33.10 32.41
N ASP A 249 34.67 -33.78 31.50
CA ASP A 249 34.05 -34.69 30.54
C ASP A 249 33.74 -36.07 31.18
N GLU A 250 33.27 -37.03 30.37
CA GLU A 250 32.92 -38.38 30.84
C GLU A 250 34.12 -39.16 31.43
N GLN A 251 35.36 -38.75 31.10
CA GLN A 251 36.60 -39.34 31.59
C GLN A 251 37.22 -38.55 32.75
N GLY A 252 36.59 -37.45 33.18
CA GLY A 252 37.09 -36.59 34.25
C GLY A 252 38.18 -35.61 33.81
N GLU A 253 38.37 -35.39 32.50
CA GLU A 253 39.38 -34.48 31.94
C GLU A 253 38.81 -33.06 31.71
N PRO A 254 39.66 -32.01 31.68
CA PRO A 254 39.26 -30.61 31.45
C PRO A 254 38.95 -30.32 29.98
N LYS A 255 38.06 -31.12 29.38
CA LYS A 255 37.63 -30.99 27.98
C LYS A 255 36.11 -30.89 27.84
N GLY A 256 35.38 -30.85 28.95
CA GLY A 256 33.94 -30.72 28.96
C GLY A 256 33.45 -29.30 28.66
N PRO A 257 32.13 -29.08 28.75
CA PRO A 257 31.51 -27.80 28.44
C PRO A 257 31.83 -26.74 29.50
N GLN A 258 31.84 -25.48 29.09
CA GLN A 258 32.18 -24.37 29.99
C GLN A 258 30.95 -23.86 30.75
N ALA A 259 31.11 -23.61 32.05
CA ALA A 259 30.11 -23.04 32.92
C ALA A 259 30.69 -21.92 33.79
N THR A 260 29.96 -20.82 33.92
CA THR A 260 30.24 -19.81 34.92
C THR A 260 29.85 -20.32 36.31
N LEU A 261 30.77 -20.23 37.26
CA LEU A 261 30.56 -20.58 38.66
C LEU A 261 30.76 -19.33 39.54
N SER A 262 29.85 -19.09 40.47
CA SER A 262 29.94 -18.04 41.50
C SER A 262 30.67 -18.60 42.71
N ILE A 263 31.63 -17.83 43.25
CA ILE A 263 32.38 -18.23 44.45
C ILE A 263 31.60 -18.03 45.75
N ASP A 264 30.52 -17.23 45.69
CA ASP A 264 29.63 -16.95 46.82
C ASP A 264 28.51 -18.00 46.96
N GLU A 265 28.44 -18.94 46.03
CA GLU A 265 27.41 -19.97 45.95
C GLU A 265 28.02 -21.36 46.15
N SER A 266 27.30 -22.27 46.80
CA SER A 266 27.68 -23.68 46.85
C SER A 266 27.57 -24.34 45.47
N VAL A 267 28.14 -25.54 45.31
CA VAL A 267 28.00 -26.31 44.06
C VAL A 267 26.54 -26.54 43.69
N HIS A 268 25.71 -26.87 44.68
CA HIS A 268 24.28 -27.10 44.47
C HIS A 268 23.55 -25.82 44.09
N GLN A 269 23.91 -24.67 44.67
CA GLN A 269 23.34 -23.37 44.30
C GLN A 269 23.75 -22.98 42.87
N ASN A 270 25.01 -23.20 42.50
CA ASN A 270 25.50 -22.99 41.15
C ASN A 270 24.74 -23.87 40.14
N ALA A 271 24.59 -25.17 40.40
CA ALA A 271 23.80 -26.07 39.56
C ALA A 271 22.32 -25.64 39.47
N GLN A 272 21.73 -25.27 40.60
CA GLN A 272 20.35 -24.79 40.69
C GLN A 272 20.12 -23.55 39.82
N ARG A 273 21.08 -22.62 39.74
CA ARG A 273 21.00 -21.44 38.86
C ARG A 273 20.81 -21.82 37.39
N TYR A 274 21.51 -22.86 36.92
CA TYR A 274 21.35 -23.38 35.55
C TYR A 274 19.98 -24.05 35.35
N PHE A 275 19.50 -24.83 36.32
CA PHE A 275 18.16 -25.43 36.26
C PHE A 275 17.04 -24.39 36.28
N GLU A 276 17.17 -23.34 37.09
CA GLU A 276 16.23 -22.24 37.13
C GLU A 276 16.24 -21.42 35.84
N ALA A 277 17.41 -21.18 35.25
CA ALA A 277 17.52 -20.55 33.94
C ALA A 277 16.82 -21.38 32.85
N ALA A 278 17.01 -22.70 32.85
CA ALA A 278 16.31 -23.62 31.96
C ALA A 278 14.78 -23.58 32.17
N ARG A 279 14.31 -23.58 33.42
CA ARG A 279 12.88 -23.50 33.76
C ARG A 279 12.26 -22.19 33.29
N LYS A 280 12.89 -21.05 33.56
CA LYS A 280 12.44 -19.73 33.09
C LYS A 280 12.35 -19.69 31.56
N GLN A 281 13.30 -20.34 30.86
CA GLN A 281 13.28 -20.41 29.40
C GLN A 281 12.18 -21.35 28.87
N LYS A 282 11.88 -22.44 29.59
CA LYS A 282 10.76 -23.34 29.31
C LYS A 282 9.41 -22.63 29.46
N ASP A 283 9.24 -21.84 30.51
CA ASP A 283 8.01 -21.06 30.73
C ASP A 283 7.77 -20.03 29.61
N LYS A 284 8.83 -19.37 29.11
CA LYS A 284 8.77 -18.49 27.93
C LYS A 284 8.39 -19.24 26.65
N THR A 285 8.78 -20.51 26.54
CA THR A 285 8.46 -21.34 25.37
C THR A 285 6.95 -21.55 25.27
N LYS A 286 6.26 -21.77 26.39
CA LYS A 286 4.79 -21.93 26.42
C LYS A 286 4.07 -20.72 25.81
N GLY A 287 4.40 -19.50 26.27
CA GLY A 287 3.80 -18.29 25.71
C GLY A 287 4.16 -18.04 24.24
N ALA A 288 5.34 -18.45 23.80
CA ALA A 288 5.75 -18.35 22.40
C ALA A 288 5.00 -19.34 21.49
N VAL A 289 4.68 -20.54 21.99
CA VAL A 289 3.83 -21.53 21.30
C VAL A 289 2.41 -20.98 21.12
N ASP A 290 1.79 -20.47 22.19
CA ASP A 290 0.44 -19.89 22.11
C ASP A 290 0.38 -18.73 21.09
N ALA A 291 1.41 -17.89 21.06
CA ALA A 291 1.51 -16.78 20.11
C ALA A 291 1.74 -17.23 18.65
N LEU A 292 2.40 -18.37 18.44
CA LEU A 292 2.58 -18.97 17.12
C LEU A 292 1.24 -19.56 16.62
N GLU A 293 0.50 -20.24 17.50
CA GLU A 293 -0.82 -20.80 17.17
C GLU A 293 -1.82 -19.70 16.76
N ASP A 294 -1.91 -18.61 17.52
CA ASP A 294 -2.73 -17.44 17.14
C ASP A 294 -2.29 -16.85 15.77
N THR A 295 -0.98 -16.78 15.52
CA THR A 295 -0.44 -16.29 14.24
C THR A 295 -0.83 -17.22 13.08
N MET A 296 -0.80 -18.54 13.28
CA MET A 296 -1.23 -19.52 12.27
C MET A 296 -2.74 -19.41 11.98
N LEU A 297 -3.57 -19.23 13.00
CA LEU A 297 -5.01 -19.01 12.84
C LEU A 297 -5.31 -17.72 12.07
N GLN A 298 -4.59 -16.63 12.36
CA GLN A 298 -4.71 -15.37 11.64
C GLN A 298 -4.27 -15.52 10.18
N LEU A 299 -3.17 -16.24 9.93
CA LEU A 299 -2.65 -16.49 8.59
C LEU A 299 -3.67 -17.25 7.74
N GLN A 300 -4.28 -18.32 8.28
CA GLN A 300 -5.30 -19.08 7.57
C GLN A 300 -6.53 -18.22 7.23
N ARG A 301 -6.97 -17.35 8.14
CA ARG A 301 -8.09 -16.41 7.89
C ARG A 301 -7.73 -15.39 6.81
N ALA A 302 -6.50 -14.86 6.83
CA ALA A 302 -6.01 -13.92 5.84
C ALA A 302 -5.97 -14.55 4.44
N GLN A 303 -5.40 -15.76 4.31
CA GLN A 303 -5.34 -16.51 3.05
C GLN A 303 -6.74 -16.79 2.47
N LYS A 304 -7.69 -17.25 3.29
CA LYS A 304 -9.09 -17.45 2.84
C LYS A 304 -9.74 -16.15 2.35
N LYS A 305 -9.48 -15.04 3.04
CA LYS A 305 -10.03 -13.73 2.69
C LYS A 305 -9.43 -13.19 1.39
N GLU A 306 -8.16 -13.45 1.13
CA GLU A 306 -7.46 -13.07 -0.10
C GLU A 306 -7.94 -13.91 -1.29
N ALA A 307 -8.02 -15.23 -1.14
CA ALA A 307 -8.56 -16.12 -2.17
C ALA A 307 -10.00 -15.76 -2.56
N LYS A 308 -10.85 -15.41 -1.58
CA LYS A 308 -12.22 -14.94 -1.84
C LYS A 308 -12.25 -13.59 -2.58
N GLN A 309 -11.27 -12.71 -2.34
CA GLN A 309 -11.17 -11.43 -3.06
C GLN A 309 -10.73 -11.65 -4.51
N GLN A 310 -9.73 -12.50 -4.75
CA GLN A 310 -9.26 -12.88 -6.07
C GLN A 310 -10.39 -13.54 -6.90
N ALA A 311 -11.13 -14.49 -6.32
CA ALA A 311 -12.27 -15.13 -6.98
C ALA A 311 -13.44 -14.16 -7.28
N SER A 312 -13.54 -13.04 -6.56
CA SER A 312 -14.58 -12.02 -6.79
C SER A 312 -14.23 -11.02 -7.90
N GLY A 313 -13.08 -11.16 -8.57
CA GLY A 313 -12.61 -10.22 -9.60
C GLY A 313 -12.27 -8.83 -9.07
N LYS A 314 -12.19 -8.64 -7.75
CA LYS A 314 -11.69 -7.39 -7.17
C LYS A 314 -10.18 -7.35 -7.36
N LEU A 315 -9.73 -6.58 -8.36
CA LEU A 315 -8.33 -6.24 -8.59
C LEU A 315 -7.61 -5.96 -7.27
N ASN A 316 -6.43 -6.58 -7.12
CA ASN A 316 -5.61 -6.49 -5.93
C ASN A 316 -5.48 -5.04 -5.47
N LYS A 317 -5.75 -4.82 -4.18
CA LYS A 317 -5.61 -3.55 -3.48
C LYS A 317 -4.14 -3.15 -3.46
N ILE A 318 -3.69 -2.44 -4.48
CA ILE A 318 -2.41 -1.72 -4.41
C ILE A 318 -2.63 -0.59 -3.40
N LYS A 319 -2.20 -0.79 -2.15
CA LYS A 319 -2.21 0.27 -1.15
C LYS A 319 -0.94 1.09 -1.32
N ARG A 320 -1.08 2.41 -1.38
CA ARG A 320 0.07 3.31 -1.46
C ARG A 320 1.01 3.13 -0.27
N SER A 321 2.30 3.01 -0.59
CA SER A 321 3.52 3.26 0.23
C SER A 321 3.32 4.01 1.55
N LYS A 322 3.10 5.30 1.35
CA LYS A 322 3.20 6.36 2.33
C LYS A 322 1.91 7.17 2.23
N ARG A 323 1.07 7.06 3.25
CA ARG A 323 -0.08 7.94 3.44
C ARG A 323 0.30 9.06 4.39
N LEU A 324 -0.10 10.28 4.07
CA LEU A 324 -0.04 11.39 5.00
C LEU A 324 -0.92 11.05 6.21
N TRP A 325 -0.50 11.51 7.39
CA TRP A 325 -1.10 11.06 8.65
C TRP A 325 -2.62 11.32 8.68
N PHE A 326 -3.08 12.46 8.12
CA PHE A 326 -4.49 12.86 8.10
C PHE A 326 -5.38 11.96 7.23
N GLU A 327 -4.80 11.24 6.26
CA GLU A 327 -5.55 10.32 5.38
C GLU A 327 -6.12 9.11 6.13
N HIS A 328 -5.56 8.80 7.31
CA HIS A 328 -6.11 7.79 8.20
C HIS A 328 -7.46 8.22 8.78
N HIS A 329 -7.74 9.53 8.78
CA HIS A 329 -8.98 10.14 9.23
C HIS A 329 -9.86 10.55 8.04
N ARG A 330 -11.10 10.95 8.31
CA ARG A 330 -11.85 11.77 7.35
C ARG A 330 -11.20 13.14 7.38
N TRP A 331 -10.98 13.75 6.22
CA TRP A 331 -10.27 15.03 6.18
C TRP A 331 -10.84 15.92 5.08
N SER A 332 -10.64 17.21 5.25
CA SER A 332 -11.03 18.26 4.31
C SER A 332 -10.13 19.47 4.50
N MET A 333 -10.05 20.32 3.47
CA MET A 333 -9.47 21.65 3.56
C MET A 333 -10.60 22.68 3.64
N ILE A 334 -10.56 23.49 4.69
CA ILE A 334 -11.48 24.61 4.92
C ILE A 334 -10.84 25.89 4.40
N THR A 335 -11.66 26.88 4.00
CA THR A 335 -11.20 28.18 3.50
C THR A 335 -10.10 28.79 4.37
N GLY A 336 -9.06 29.32 3.72
CA GLY A 336 -7.80 29.73 4.37
C GLY A 336 -6.79 28.59 4.57
N GLY A 337 -7.07 27.39 4.05
CA GLY A 337 -6.16 26.25 4.08
C GLY A 337 -6.24 25.40 5.35
N HIS A 338 -7.19 25.66 6.26
CA HIS A 338 -7.26 24.95 7.54
C HIS A 338 -7.58 23.46 7.38
N LEU A 339 -6.85 22.61 8.09
CA LEU A 339 -7.10 21.18 8.09
C LEU A 339 -8.29 20.84 9.01
N LEU A 340 -9.32 20.22 8.45
CA LEU A 340 -10.36 19.56 9.21
C LEU A 340 -10.11 18.05 9.23
N VAL A 341 -10.15 17.43 10.42
CA VAL A 341 -10.06 15.96 10.56
C VAL A 341 -11.19 15.40 11.41
N GLY A 342 -11.74 14.25 11.01
CA GLY A 342 -12.82 13.55 11.69
C GLY A 342 -12.56 12.05 11.85
N GLY A 343 -13.01 11.46 12.95
CA GLY A 343 -12.84 10.02 13.18
C GLY A 343 -13.66 9.16 12.20
N LYS A 344 -13.08 8.04 11.74
CA LYS A 344 -13.79 7.04 10.89
C LYS A 344 -14.57 6.01 11.74
N ASP A 345 -14.14 5.82 12.97
CA ASP A 345 -14.71 4.89 13.94
C ASP A 345 -14.48 5.41 15.38
N ALA A 346 -14.94 4.67 16.38
CA ALA A 346 -14.81 5.04 17.79
C ALA A 346 -13.34 5.22 18.23
N LYS A 347 -12.40 4.44 17.67
CA LYS A 347 -10.97 4.56 17.99
C LYS A 347 -10.37 5.81 17.32
N GLY A 348 -10.82 6.12 16.11
CA GLY A 348 -10.51 7.33 15.36
C GLY A 348 -10.99 8.57 16.10
N ASN A 349 -12.23 8.58 16.59
CA ASN A 349 -12.76 9.68 17.42
C ASN A 349 -11.87 9.91 18.65
N ASP A 350 -11.48 8.83 19.35
CA ASP A 350 -10.53 8.87 20.45
C ASP A 350 -9.17 9.49 20.05
N SER A 351 -8.65 9.13 18.88
CA SER A 351 -7.40 9.68 18.35
C SER A 351 -7.50 11.16 18.03
N ILE A 352 -8.60 11.59 17.40
CA ILE A 352 -8.83 13.01 17.06
C ILE A 352 -8.81 13.86 18.32
N VAL A 353 -9.65 13.55 19.32
CA VAL A 353 -9.77 14.38 20.52
C VAL A 353 -8.50 14.34 21.38
N LYS A 354 -7.80 13.20 21.45
CA LYS A 354 -6.60 13.09 22.30
C LYS A 354 -5.32 13.63 21.67
N LYS A 355 -5.18 13.53 20.34
CA LYS A 355 -3.91 13.84 19.64
C LYS A 355 -4.00 15.03 18.70
N HIS A 356 -5.19 15.35 18.20
CA HIS A 356 -5.39 16.30 17.09
C HIS A 356 -6.39 17.41 17.45
N LEU A 357 -6.64 17.65 18.74
CA LEU A 357 -7.45 18.74 19.26
C LEU A 357 -6.64 19.52 20.30
N SER A 358 -6.03 20.62 19.85
CA SER A 358 -5.18 21.53 20.62
C SER A 358 -5.96 22.77 21.05
N GLY A 359 -5.44 23.58 21.98
CA GLY A 359 -6.20 24.66 22.65
C GLY A 359 -6.89 25.68 21.73
N GLU A 360 -6.25 26.05 20.61
CA GLU A 360 -6.79 27.02 19.65
C GLU A 360 -7.78 26.42 18.63
N ASP A 361 -7.82 25.10 18.54
CA ASP A 361 -8.69 24.38 17.60
C ASP A 361 -10.18 24.52 17.96
N ARG A 362 -11.04 24.00 17.09
CA ARG A 362 -12.48 23.88 17.36
C ARG A 362 -12.92 22.43 17.21
N TYR A 363 -13.67 21.97 18.20
CA TYR A 363 -14.31 20.65 18.16
C TYR A 363 -15.69 20.78 17.54
N LEU A 364 -15.99 19.95 16.53
CA LEU A 364 -17.30 19.90 15.90
C LEU A 364 -17.89 18.49 15.97
N HIS A 365 -19.20 18.41 16.15
CA HIS A 365 -19.93 17.15 16.16
C HIS A 365 -21.39 17.37 15.76
N ALA A 366 -21.89 16.56 14.82
CA ALA A 366 -23.31 16.59 14.46
C ALA A 366 -24.16 16.07 15.62
N ASP A 367 -25.34 16.64 15.85
CA ASP A 367 -26.25 16.21 16.91
C ASP A 367 -27.01 14.93 16.51
N LEU A 368 -26.25 13.92 16.11
CA LEU A 368 -26.70 12.64 15.60
C LEU A 368 -25.87 11.53 16.23
N HIS A 369 -26.54 10.44 16.59
CA HIS A 369 -25.85 9.30 17.19
C HIS A 369 -24.90 8.64 16.18
N GLY A 370 -23.64 8.47 16.58
CA GLY A 370 -22.60 7.90 15.74
C GLY A 370 -21.99 8.88 14.73
N ALA A 371 -22.22 10.19 14.89
CA ALA A 371 -21.48 11.21 14.16
C ALA A 371 -19.98 11.19 14.52
N PRO A 372 -19.11 11.63 13.59
CA PRO A 372 -17.68 11.70 13.86
C PRO A 372 -17.35 12.85 14.83
N SER A 373 -16.41 12.60 15.72
CA SER A 373 -15.70 13.67 16.45
C SER A 373 -14.73 14.35 15.49
N CYS A 374 -14.95 15.65 15.24
CA CYS A 374 -14.15 16.43 14.30
C CYS A 374 -13.32 17.51 15.02
N SER A 375 -12.14 17.79 14.50
CA SER A 375 -11.25 18.85 14.94
C SER A 375 -10.88 19.72 13.75
N LEU A 376 -11.27 21.00 13.81
CA LEU A 376 -10.80 22.04 12.89
C LEU A 376 -9.52 22.64 13.46
N ARG A 377 -8.41 22.41 12.76
CA ARG A 377 -7.07 22.80 13.20
C ARG A 377 -6.86 24.29 12.93
N ALA A 378 -6.50 25.05 13.97
CA ALA A 378 -6.22 26.47 13.85
C ALA A 378 -4.87 26.72 13.17
N THR A 379 -3.83 26.00 13.60
CA THR A 379 -2.44 26.27 13.17
C THR A 379 -2.02 25.48 11.94
N GLN A 380 -2.50 24.24 11.81
CA GLN A 380 -2.06 23.30 10.79
C GLN A 380 -3.01 23.27 9.60
N GLY A 381 -2.45 23.17 8.40
CA GLY A 381 -3.24 23.13 7.18
C GLY A 381 -2.42 23.03 5.91
N PHE A 382 -2.95 23.60 4.84
CA PHE A 382 -2.42 23.50 3.50
C PHE A 382 -2.12 24.89 2.96
N VAL A 383 -0.99 25.01 2.27
CA VAL A 383 -0.63 26.20 1.51
C VAL A 383 -0.30 25.78 0.09
N VAL A 384 -0.51 26.67 -0.87
CA VAL A 384 -0.20 26.41 -2.28
C VAL A 384 1.28 26.03 -2.41
N ASP A 385 1.54 24.99 -3.19
CA ASP A 385 2.90 24.57 -3.52
C ASP A 385 3.36 25.31 -4.78
N GLU A 386 4.24 26.29 -4.60
CA GLU A 386 4.83 27.07 -5.70
C GLU A 386 5.72 26.22 -6.61
N HIS A 387 6.24 25.09 -6.11
CA HIS A 387 7.14 24.20 -6.84
C HIS A 387 6.42 22.91 -7.22
N LYS A 388 5.37 23.05 -8.03
CA LYS A 388 4.55 21.93 -8.51
C LYS A 388 5.42 20.87 -9.21
N PRO A 389 5.41 19.60 -8.75
CA PRO A 389 6.18 18.54 -9.38
C PRO A 389 5.73 18.29 -10.83
N ALA A 390 6.69 18.01 -11.72
CA ALA A 390 6.44 17.84 -13.16
C ALA A 390 5.45 16.69 -13.50
N HIS A 391 5.28 15.71 -12.62
CA HIS A 391 4.34 14.60 -12.81
C HIS A 391 2.89 14.92 -12.40
N ILE A 392 2.61 16.13 -11.89
CA ILE A 392 1.26 16.58 -11.56
C ILE A 392 0.72 17.40 -12.75
N PRO A 393 -0.36 16.94 -13.41
CA PRO A 393 -1.04 17.68 -14.48
C PRO A 393 -1.41 19.11 -14.08
N GLU A 394 -1.37 20.05 -15.03
CA GLU A 394 -1.58 21.49 -14.79
C GLU A 394 -2.94 21.81 -14.14
N ASP A 395 -3.96 21.06 -14.50
CA ASP A 395 -5.34 21.15 -14.01
C ASP A 395 -5.53 20.70 -12.55
N ILE A 396 -4.54 20.02 -11.96
CA ILE A 396 -4.58 19.57 -10.57
C ILE A 396 -3.88 20.58 -9.66
N PRO A 397 -4.59 21.28 -8.74
CA PRO A 397 -3.96 22.23 -7.82
C PRO A 397 -3.02 21.49 -6.85
N ALA A 398 -1.85 22.09 -6.58
CA ALA A 398 -0.82 21.52 -5.72
C ALA A 398 -0.70 22.30 -4.40
N PHE A 399 -0.65 21.55 -3.31
CA PHE A 399 -0.56 22.05 -1.95
C PHE A 399 0.53 21.31 -1.18
N ARG A 400 1.01 21.96 -0.12
CA ARG A 400 1.86 21.33 0.90
C ARG A 400 1.23 21.47 2.27
N ILE A 401 1.33 20.41 3.07
CA ILE A 401 0.89 20.47 4.48
C ILE A 401 1.93 21.21 5.32
N VAL A 402 1.47 22.15 6.16
CA VAL A 402 2.31 22.95 7.06
C VAL A 402 1.76 22.93 8.48
N ASP A 403 2.65 22.94 9.46
CA ASP A 403 2.26 22.98 10.88
C ASP A 403 1.84 24.37 11.37
N LYS A 404 2.16 25.41 10.58
CA LYS A 404 1.82 26.82 10.83
C LYS A 404 1.36 27.51 9.54
N LEU A 405 0.07 27.80 9.45
CA LEU A 405 -0.57 28.53 8.34
C LEU A 405 -0.30 30.04 8.36
N GLY A 406 -0.07 30.61 9.55
CA GLY A 406 0.09 32.05 9.75
C GLY A 406 -1.21 32.78 10.12
N ASP A 407 -2.35 32.46 9.49
CA ASP A 407 -3.69 32.93 9.92
C ASP A 407 -4.38 31.88 10.77
N GLU A 408 -4.25 31.99 12.09
CA GLU A 408 -4.80 30.99 13.04
C GLU A 408 -6.27 31.28 13.42
N ARG A 409 -6.88 32.33 12.86
CA ARG A 409 -8.23 32.76 13.24
C ARG A 409 -9.29 31.86 12.65
N ILE A 410 -10.06 31.18 13.51
CA ILE A 410 -11.25 30.42 13.12
C ILE A 410 -12.48 31.34 13.20
N THR A 411 -12.97 31.77 12.05
CA THR A 411 -14.19 32.59 11.89
C THR A 411 -15.47 31.73 11.83
N ASP A 412 -16.63 32.36 11.94
CA ASP A 412 -17.93 31.66 11.85
C ASP A 412 -18.15 31.01 10.48
N GLU A 413 -17.61 31.59 9.40
CA GLU A 413 -17.64 31.01 8.05
C GLU A 413 -16.82 29.71 7.98
N LYS A 414 -15.58 29.73 8.51
CA LYS A 414 -14.73 28.53 8.60
C LYS A 414 -15.40 27.44 9.45
N LEU A 415 -16.10 27.84 10.52
CA LEU A 415 -16.87 26.91 11.34
C LEU A 415 -18.10 26.35 10.62
N LEU A 416 -18.79 27.17 9.83
CA LEU A 416 -19.93 26.74 9.02
C LEU A 416 -19.52 25.69 8.00
N GLU A 417 -18.43 25.91 7.26
CA GLU A 417 -17.87 24.92 6.34
C GLU A 417 -17.51 23.61 7.07
N ALA A 418 -16.80 23.71 8.19
CA ALA A 418 -16.43 22.54 8.97
C ALA A 418 -17.66 21.79 9.53
N ALA A 419 -18.71 22.52 9.89
CA ALA A 419 -19.97 21.96 10.36
C ALA A 419 -20.68 21.19 9.25
N SER A 420 -20.77 21.75 8.04
CA SER A 420 -21.33 21.05 6.87
C SER A 420 -20.59 19.73 6.60
N MET A 421 -19.26 19.73 6.70
CA MET A 421 -18.46 18.51 6.52
C MET A 421 -18.71 17.49 7.63
N ALA A 422 -18.74 17.91 8.90
CA ALA A 422 -19.06 17.05 10.03
C ALA A 422 -20.44 16.40 9.90
N LEU A 423 -21.42 17.13 9.35
CA LEU A 423 -22.74 16.61 9.05
C LEU A 423 -22.70 15.58 7.90
N CYS A 424 -22.06 15.90 6.79
CA CYS A 424 -21.97 15.00 5.63
C CYS A 424 -21.25 13.69 5.94
N TRP A 425 -20.32 13.69 6.90
CA TRP A 425 -19.64 12.48 7.37
C TRP A 425 -20.44 11.65 8.38
N SER A 426 -21.55 12.19 8.86
CA SER A 426 -22.43 11.53 9.83
C SER A 426 -23.48 10.65 9.17
N ARG A 427 -24.38 10.09 9.98
CA ARG A 427 -25.52 9.31 9.49
C ARG A 427 -26.58 10.15 8.76
N ALA A 428 -26.50 11.48 8.80
CA ALA A 428 -27.36 12.36 8.02
C ALA A 428 -27.34 12.02 6.52
N TRP A 429 -26.18 11.63 5.99
CA TRP A 429 -26.04 11.24 4.59
C TRP A 429 -26.91 10.04 4.21
N ALA A 430 -26.94 9.02 5.06
CA ALA A 430 -27.77 7.83 4.83
C ALA A 430 -29.26 8.07 5.13
N GLY A 431 -29.60 9.16 5.84
CA GLY A 431 -30.96 9.50 6.25
C GLY A 431 -31.81 10.18 5.17
N GLY A 432 -31.32 10.30 3.93
CA GLY A 432 -32.09 10.85 2.81
C GLY A 432 -32.09 12.37 2.70
N GLY A 433 -31.08 13.06 3.26
CA GLY A 433 -30.87 14.48 3.01
C GLY A 433 -31.69 15.44 3.89
N ALA A 434 -32.21 14.97 5.04
CA ALA A 434 -32.79 15.87 6.03
C ALA A 434 -31.73 16.87 6.55
N HIS A 435 -32.11 18.14 6.65
CA HIS A 435 -31.24 19.16 7.23
C HIS A 435 -30.80 18.76 8.63
N GLY A 436 -29.51 18.94 8.90
CA GLY A 436 -28.90 18.52 10.15
C GLY A 436 -28.45 19.69 11.01
N THR A 437 -28.33 19.40 12.30
CA THR A 437 -27.77 20.35 13.27
C THR A 437 -26.39 19.86 13.73
N VAL A 438 -25.44 20.79 13.79
CA VAL A 438 -24.08 20.57 14.26
C VAL A 438 -23.76 21.60 15.32
N TYR A 439 -22.96 21.21 16.32
CA TYR A 439 -22.42 22.17 17.27
C TYR A 439 -20.90 22.24 17.22
N SER A 440 -20.38 23.43 17.55
CA SER A 440 -18.97 23.70 17.78
C SER A 440 -18.74 24.11 19.24
N VAL A 441 -17.63 23.65 19.81
CA VAL A 441 -17.16 24.01 21.16
C VAL A 441 -15.64 24.11 21.21
N LYS A 442 -15.14 24.77 22.25
CA LYS A 442 -13.70 24.81 22.55
C LYS A 442 -13.21 23.45 23.09
N PRO A 443 -11.94 23.07 22.86
CA PRO A 443 -11.35 21.84 23.37
C PRO A 443 -11.56 21.60 24.87
N ALA A 444 -11.44 22.65 25.69
CA ALA A 444 -11.63 22.57 27.15
C ALA A 444 -13.04 22.13 27.58
N GLN A 445 -14.02 22.21 26.69
CA GLN A 445 -15.40 21.81 26.93
C GLN A 445 -15.65 20.31 26.68
N VAL A 446 -14.69 19.61 26.07
CA VAL A 446 -14.81 18.20 25.68
C VAL A 446 -14.15 17.33 26.75
N SER A 447 -14.93 16.47 27.39
CA SER A 447 -14.47 15.61 28.49
C SER A 447 -14.84 14.14 28.28
N LYS A 448 -14.02 13.24 28.82
CA LYS A 448 -14.36 11.81 28.95
C LYS A 448 -14.91 11.44 30.32
N THR A 449 -14.96 12.39 31.27
CA THR A 449 -15.40 12.13 32.63
C THR A 449 -16.92 12.18 32.70
N ALA A 450 -17.53 11.02 32.91
CA ALA A 450 -18.96 10.87 33.15
C ALA A 450 -19.42 11.54 34.45
N GLN A 451 -20.71 11.84 34.58
CA GLN A 451 -21.29 12.07 35.90
C GLN A 451 -21.33 10.74 36.67
N THR A 452 -21.34 10.81 38.01
CA THR A 452 -21.36 9.62 38.87
C THR A 452 -22.54 8.72 38.50
N GLY A 453 -22.26 7.49 38.03
CA GLY A 453 -23.27 6.51 37.63
C GLY A 453 -23.48 6.35 36.12
N GLU A 454 -22.88 7.21 35.28
CA GLU A 454 -22.96 7.10 33.82
C GLU A 454 -21.69 6.46 33.23
N PHE A 455 -21.84 5.67 32.15
CA PHE A 455 -20.71 5.10 31.41
C PHE A 455 -20.51 5.83 30.08
N VAL A 456 -19.31 6.35 29.85
CA VAL A 456 -18.92 6.94 28.56
C VAL A 456 -18.18 5.89 27.74
N GLY A 457 -18.83 5.43 26.67
CA GLY A 457 -18.24 4.49 25.72
C GLY A 457 -17.02 5.04 24.99
N LYS A 458 -16.22 4.13 24.40
CA LYS A 458 -15.12 4.50 23.50
C LYS A 458 -15.66 5.32 22.32
N GLY A 459 -14.96 6.39 21.93
CA GLY A 459 -15.37 7.29 20.85
C GLY A 459 -16.44 8.30 21.20
N SER A 460 -16.97 8.30 22.43
CA SER A 460 -17.96 9.25 22.93
C SER A 460 -17.33 10.25 23.89
N PHE A 461 -17.87 11.47 23.90
CA PHE A 461 -17.39 12.57 24.72
C PHE A 461 -18.56 13.38 25.27
N ILE A 462 -18.39 13.89 26.49
CA ILE A 462 -19.34 14.78 27.14
C ILE A 462 -18.91 16.21 26.88
N VAL A 463 -19.84 17.02 26.39
CA VAL A 463 -19.62 18.43 26.08
C VAL A 463 -20.31 19.29 27.12
N ARG A 464 -19.53 20.11 27.85
CA ARG A 464 -19.99 20.99 28.92
C ARG A 464 -19.93 22.47 28.53
N GLY A 465 -20.85 23.27 29.03
CA GLY A 465 -20.92 24.71 28.76
C GLY A 465 -21.65 25.07 27.47
N GLN A 466 -21.48 26.31 27.02
CA GLN A 466 -22.20 26.87 25.87
C GLN A 466 -21.74 26.25 24.55
N ARG A 467 -22.70 25.92 23.68
CA ARG A 467 -22.47 25.38 22.34
C ARG A 467 -22.84 26.42 21.29
N GLN A 468 -22.01 26.56 20.27
CA GLN A 468 -22.36 27.31 19.07
C GLN A 468 -23.05 26.35 18.10
N TRP A 469 -24.28 26.65 17.71
CA TRP A 469 -25.11 25.76 16.90
C TRP A 469 -25.19 26.25 15.45
N PHE A 470 -25.03 25.32 14.52
CA PHE A 470 -25.23 25.49 13.09
C PHE A 470 -26.41 24.60 12.70
N LYS A 471 -27.50 25.22 12.27
CA LYS A 471 -28.77 24.56 11.97
C LYS A 471 -29.05 24.64 10.48
N ASP A 472 -29.99 23.81 10.03
CA ASP A 472 -30.51 23.82 8.66
C ASP A 472 -29.44 23.64 7.58
N LEU A 473 -28.39 22.87 7.90
CA LEU A 473 -27.28 22.61 6.99
C LEU A 473 -27.68 21.61 5.91
N ASP A 474 -27.38 21.96 4.66
CA ASP A 474 -27.57 21.07 3.52
C ASP A 474 -26.58 19.91 3.52
N VAL A 475 -27.10 18.74 3.16
CA VAL A 475 -26.30 17.51 3.04
C VAL A 475 -25.83 17.38 1.60
N GLN A 476 -24.79 18.12 1.25
CA GLN A 476 -24.12 18.07 -0.05
C GLN A 476 -22.61 18.15 0.14
N ILE A 477 -21.85 17.44 -0.69
CA ILE A 477 -20.39 17.43 -0.64
C ILE A 477 -19.82 17.61 -2.03
N GLY A 478 -18.86 18.51 -2.17
CA GLY A 478 -17.98 18.56 -3.33
C GLY A 478 -16.84 17.56 -3.16
N ILE A 479 -16.44 16.90 -4.26
CA ILE A 479 -15.22 16.13 -4.33
C ILE A 479 -14.34 16.67 -5.46
N GLY A 480 -13.04 16.84 -5.21
CA GLY A 480 -12.10 17.37 -6.19
C GLY A 480 -10.73 16.71 -6.10
N ILE A 481 -9.97 16.72 -7.20
CA ILE A 481 -8.61 16.20 -7.23
C ILE A 481 -7.65 17.32 -6.82
N VAL A 482 -6.80 17.05 -5.83
CA VAL A 482 -5.72 17.94 -5.40
C VAL A 482 -4.43 17.14 -5.27
N ALA A 483 -3.27 17.78 -5.41
CA ALA A 483 -2.00 17.17 -5.05
C ALA A 483 -1.52 17.71 -3.71
N VAL A 484 -1.25 16.85 -2.73
CA VAL A 484 -0.66 17.25 -1.44
C VAL A 484 0.73 16.66 -1.30
N ASN A 485 1.75 17.50 -1.12
CA ASN A 485 3.16 17.12 -1.12
C ASN A 485 3.52 16.26 -2.36
N GLY A 486 3.01 16.64 -3.53
CA GLY A 486 3.22 15.92 -4.79
C GLY A 486 2.45 14.60 -4.95
N VAL A 487 1.50 14.30 -4.05
CA VAL A 487 0.66 13.11 -4.15
C VAL A 487 -0.79 13.50 -4.53
N PRO A 488 -1.31 13.05 -5.67
CA PRO A 488 -2.72 13.24 -6.03
C PRO A 488 -3.65 12.52 -5.06
N LEU A 489 -4.64 13.24 -4.54
CA LEU A 489 -5.64 12.78 -3.58
C LEU A 489 -7.01 13.29 -4.00
N LEU A 490 -8.04 12.50 -3.69
CA LEU A 490 -9.42 12.99 -3.72
C LEU A 490 -9.70 13.72 -2.41
N MET A 491 -10.08 14.99 -2.49
CA MET A 491 -10.47 15.81 -1.36
C MET A 491 -11.98 15.99 -1.37
N GLY A 492 -12.62 15.76 -0.22
CA GLY A 492 -14.02 16.14 0.00
C GLY A 492 -14.07 17.51 0.68
N GLY A 493 -15.03 18.34 0.31
CA GLY A 493 -15.21 19.67 0.89
C GLY A 493 -16.62 20.20 0.68
N ARG A 494 -16.86 21.42 1.14
CA ARG A 494 -18.10 22.12 0.84
C ARG A 494 -18.17 22.37 -0.68
N PRO A 495 -19.33 22.24 -1.35
CA PRO A 495 -19.42 22.37 -2.80
C PRO A 495 -18.75 23.63 -3.37
N GLU A 496 -18.99 24.79 -2.75
CA GLU A 496 -18.47 26.08 -3.20
C GLU A 496 -16.95 26.17 -3.05
N THR A 497 -16.40 25.67 -1.93
CA THR A 497 -14.96 25.61 -1.68
C THR A 497 -14.27 24.72 -2.71
N ILE A 498 -14.86 23.56 -3.03
CA ILE A 498 -14.31 22.60 -3.98
C ILE A 498 -14.32 23.18 -5.40
N ALA A 499 -15.44 23.78 -5.83
CA ALA A 499 -15.56 24.40 -7.14
C ALA A 499 -14.57 25.55 -7.35
N THR A 500 -14.27 26.32 -6.30
CA THR A 500 -13.29 27.42 -6.37
C THR A 500 -11.84 26.90 -6.36
N THR A 501 -11.58 25.77 -5.71
CA THR A 501 -10.22 25.26 -5.49
C THR A 501 -9.76 24.32 -6.59
N CYS A 502 -10.64 23.48 -7.11
CA CYS A 502 -10.30 22.36 -8.00
C CYS A 502 -10.89 22.61 -9.39
N GLN A 503 -10.09 22.46 -10.44
CA GLN A 503 -10.62 22.48 -11.81
C GLN A 503 -11.38 21.19 -12.12
N ARG A 504 -10.85 20.05 -11.63
CA ARG A 504 -11.54 18.75 -11.68
C ARG A 504 -12.31 18.50 -10.39
N TYR A 505 -13.63 18.60 -10.47
CA TYR A 505 -14.52 18.36 -9.33
C TYR A 505 -15.89 17.80 -9.72
N ALA A 506 -16.61 17.31 -8.72
CA ALA A 506 -18.01 16.91 -8.83
C ALA A 506 -18.75 17.22 -7.54
N ILE A 507 -20.06 17.49 -7.65
CA ILE A 507 -20.92 17.74 -6.50
C ILE A 507 -21.84 16.54 -6.32
N LEU A 508 -21.90 16.03 -5.09
CA LEU A 508 -22.67 14.86 -4.73
C LEU A 508 -23.75 15.22 -3.70
N ARG A 509 -24.86 14.49 -3.77
CA ARG A 509 -25.92 14.47 -2.74
C ARG A 509 -26.24 13.04 -2.32
N PRO A 510 -26.90 12.83 -1.17
CA PRO A 510 -27.48 11.53 -0.82
C PRO A 510 -28.31 10.96 -1.97
N GLY A 511 -28.08 9.69 -2.28
CA GLY A 511 -28.67 9.06 -3.45
C GLY A 511 -28.60 7.54 -3.41
N LEU A 512 -28.88 6.91 -4.56
CA LEU A 512 -29.02 5.46 -4.66
C LEU A 512 -27.76 4.76 -5.17
N THR A 513 -26.88 5.48 -5.87
CA THR A 513 -25.68 4.86 -6.45
C THR A 513 -24.70 4.48 -5.34
N LYS A 514 -24.29 3.20 -5.30
CA LYS A 514 -23.40 2.70 -4.25
C LYS A 514 -22.02 3.35 -4.37
N LYS A 515 -21.41 3.67 -3.23
CA LYS A 515 -20.07 4.29 -3.19
C LYS A 515 -18.99 3.47 -3.90
N GLU A 516 -19.11 2.13 -3.91
CA GLU A 516 -18.16 1.26 -4.60
C GLU A 516 -18.24 1.44 -6.13
N GLN A 517 -19.44 1.69 -6.67
CA GLN A 517 -19.62 1.97 -8.09
C GLN A 517 -19.04 3.35 -8.44
N LEU A 518 -19.30 4.36 -7.60
CA LEU A 518 -18.73 5.70 -7.77
C LEU A 518 -17.20 5.68 -7.68
N ALA A 519 -16.63 4.99 -6.70
CA ALA A 519 -15.18 4.85 -6.54
C ALA A 519 -14.53 4.16 -7.74
N ASN A 520 -15.17 3.13 -8.30
CA ASN A 520 -14.68 2.48 -9.52
C ASN A 520 -14.74 3.41 -10.74
N ARG A 521 -15.78 4.25 -10.86
CA ARG A 521 -15.85 5.27 -11.93
C ARG A 521 -14.73 6.29 -11.79
N ILE A 522 -14.52 6.82 -10.58
CA ILE A 522 -13.41 7.74 -10.28
C ILE A 522 -12.08 7.09 -10.61
N TYR A 523 -11.85 5.84 -10.18
CA TYR A 523 -10.63 5.10 -10.49
C TYR A 523 -10.40 4.95 -11.99
N LYS A 524 -11.43 4.62 -12.78
CA LYS A 524 -11.29 4.48 -14.23
C LYS A 524 -10.87 5.79 -14.91
N ASN A 525 -11.52 6.89 -14.52
CA ASN A 525 -11.34 8.21 -15.15
C ASN A 525 -10.12 9.00 -14.64
N THR A 526 -9.75 8.84 -13.37
CA THR A 526 -8.69 9.63 -12.71
C THR A 526 -7.46 8.80 -12.40
N GLY A 527 -7.60 7.46 -12.40
CA GLY A 527 -6.57 6.52 -11.94
C GLY A 527 -6.30 6.56 -10.43
N LEU A 528 -7.03 7.36 -9.65
CA LEU A 528 -6.92 7.36 -8.19
C LEU A 528 -7.40 6.03 -7.62
N VAL A 529 -6.56 5.39 -6.81
CA VAL A 529 -6.83 4.06 -6.25
C VAL A 529 -8.12 4.06 -5.45
N THR A 530 -8.98 3.06 -5.69
CA THR A 530 -10.28 2.92 -5.02
C THR A 530 -10.20 2.90 -3.49
N ASP A 531 -9.15 2.30 -2.91
CA ASP A 531 -8.89 2.27 -1.46
C ASP A 531 -8.57 3.67 -0.86
N ASP A 532 -8.17 4.65 -1.68
CA ASP A 532 -7.94 6.04 -1.30
C ASP A 532 -9.20 6.90 -1.53
N VAL A 533 -10.00 6.58 -2.55
CA VAL A 533 -11.26 7.25 -2.89
C VAL A 533 -12.42 6.87 -1.94
N LEU A 534 -12.58 5.57 -1.65
CA LEU A 534 -13.69 5.05 -0.85
C LEU A 534 -13.87 5.72 0.53
N PRO A 535 -12.80 6.06 1.29
CA PRO A 535 -12.94 6.73 2.58
C PRO A 535 -13.42 8.19 2.48
N VAL A 536 -13.28 8.83 1.32
CA VAL A 536 -13.69 10.23 1.07
C VAL A 536 -15.19 10.30 0.77
N LEU A 537 -15.73 9.31 0.07
CA LEU A 537 -17.16 9.24 -0.25
C LEU A 537 -18.01 9.00 1.02
N PRO A 538 -19.01 9.85 1.30
CA PRO A 538 -19.81 9.78 2.53
C PRO A 538 -20.77 8.59 2.58
N GLY A 539 -21.24 8.09 1.44
CA GLY A 539 -22.21 7.01 1.35
C GLY A 539 -22.68 6.75 -0.08
N ALA A 540 -23.87 6.17 -0.22
CA ALA A 540 -24.54 6.11 -1.52
C ALA A 540 -24.93 7.53 -1.95
N SER A 541 -24.68 7.88 -3.21
CA SER A 541 -24.75 9.26 -3.67
C SER A 541 -25.22 9.33 -5.11
N ASP A 542 -25.90 10.42 -5.45
CA ASP A 542 -26.16 10.79 -6.84
C ASP A 542 -25.27 11.99 -7.21
N ILE A 543 -24.88 12.04 -8.48
CA ILE A 543 -24.03 13.09 -9.03
C ILE A 543 -24.93 14.24 -9.46
N LEU A 544 -24.71 15.43 -8.91
CA LEU A 544 -25.40 16.66 -9.30
C LEU A 544 -24.66 17.37 -10.43
N GLU A 545 -23.34 17.50 -10.28
CA GLU A 545 -22.45 18.14 -11.23
C GLU A 545 -21.17 17.31 -11.37
N ASP A 546 -20.58 17.29 -12.57
CA ASP A 546 -19.34 16.58 -12.86
C ASP A 546 -18.51 17.35 -13.88
N TYR A 547 -17.32 17.77 -13.45
CA TYR A 547 -16.31 18.45 -14.24
C TYR A 547 -15.03 17.63 -14.16
N GLY A 548 -14.97 16.52 -14.89
CA GLY A 548 -13.74 15.73 -14.99
C GLY A 548 -13.48 14.71 -13.87
N ILE A 549 -14.41 14.43 -12.97
CA ILE A 549 -14.23 13.40 -11.91
C ILE A 549 -14.77 12.05 -12.38
N PHE A 550 -16.00 12.01 -12.87
CA PHE A 550 -16.65 10.77 -13.33
C PHE A 550 -16.67 10.64 -14.85
N SER A 551 -16.41 11.72 -15.56
CA SER A 551 -16.33 11.83 -17.02
C SER A 551 -14.98 12.42 -17.42
N PRO A 552 -14.49 12.19 -18.65
CA PRO A 552 -13.26 12.83 -19.13
C PRO A 552 -13.34 14.35 -18.99
N PRO A 553 -12.21 15.04 -18.70
CA PRO A 553 -12.19 16.50 -18.75
C PRO A 553 -12.57 16.93 -20.19
N ALA A 554 -13.44 17.94 -20.32
CA ALA A 554 -13.73 18.54 -21.61
C ALA A 554 -12.40 19.01 -22.23
N SER A 555 -12.06 18.53 -23.42
CA SER A 555 -10.87 18.99 -24.12
C SER A 555 -11.01 20.48 -24.40
N LEU A 556 -10.00 21.27 -24.05
CA LEU A 556 -9.89 22.72 -24.36
C LEU A 556 -10.06 23.07 -25.85
N ALA A 557 -10.24 22.09 -26.75
CA ALA A 557 -10.44 22.25 -28.18
C ALA A 557 -11.91 22.49 -28.60
N GLU A 558 -12.88 22.43 -27.69
CA GLU A 558 -14.31 22.65 -28.03
C GLU A 558 -14.84 24.06 -27.71
N GLU A 559 -13.99 24.98 -27.22
CA GLU A 559 -14.38 26.37 -26.90
C GLU A 559 -13.68 27.46 -27.73
N GLU A 560 -13.03 27.13 -28.87
CA GLU A 560 -12.61 28.13 -29.87
C GLU A 560 -13.43 28.08 -31.17
#